data_AF-A0A915APP0-F1
#
_entry.id   AF-A0A915APP0-F1
#
_cell.length_a   1.000
_cell.length_b   1.000
_cell.length_c   1.000
_cell.angle_alpha   90.00
_cell.angle_beta   90.00
_cell.angle_gamma   90.00
#
_symmetry.space_group_name_H-M   'P 1'
#
loop_
_entity.id
_entity.type
_entity.pdbx_description
1 polymer ?
#
loop_
_entity_poly.entity_id
_entity_poly.type
_entity_poly.pdbx_seq_one_letter_code
_entity_poly.pdbx_strand_id
1 'polypeptide(L)'
;MTASDGVVCCLPIKWWMYIVATLFILSGAGSVSSALAAPSQGVRINNLIYGVAFIVTAIFTIGAASTEKSMLLIPYLIAEVLLLAFAVSGLILILRQLIREGKENEMKKVNSFVVGYVISIILNVFGLFLGIECFRYLQAKND
;
A
#
# COMPACT_ATOMS: atom_id res chain seq x y z
N MET A 1 11.93 31.17 -16.37
CA MET A 1 11.12 30.33 -15.47
C MET A 1 11.47 30.74 -14.06
N THR A 2 10.57 31.46 -13.40
CA THR A 2 10.80 32.02 -12.06
C THR A 2 10.57 30.95 -11.00
N ALA A 3 11.38 30.95 -9.95
CA ALA A 3 11.33 29.99 -8.83
C ALA A 3 9.95 29.90 -8.11
N SER A 4 9.00 30.78 -8.45
CA SER A 4 7.61 30.73 -8.00
C SER A 4 6.81 29.55 -8.58
N ASP A 5 7.18 29.05 -9.76
CA ASP A 5 6.40 28.01 -10.45
C ASP A 5 6.70 26.61 -9.89
N GLY A 6 7.85 26.42 -9.24
CA GLY A 6 8.22 25.17 -8.57
C GLY A 6 7.55 24.97 -7.21
N VAL A 7 7.10 26.03 -6.54
CA VAL A 7 6.46 25.94 -5.21
C VAL A 7 4.99 25.48 -5.31
N VAL A 8 4.31 25.84 -6.40
CA VAL A 8 2.87 25.57 -6.59
C VAL A 8 2.60 24.12 -7.00
N CYS A 9 3.54 23.46 -7.71
CA CYS A 9 3.40 22.06 -8.13
C CYS A 9 3.74 21.03 -7.02
N CYS A 10 4.47 21.42 -5.97
CA CYS A 10 4.79 20.54 -4.83
C CYS A 10 3.57 20.23 -3.95
N LEU A 11 2.69 21.21 -3.74
CA LEU A 11 1.56 21.08 -2.83
C LEU A 11 0.64 19.89 -3.16
N PRO A 12 0.16 19.73 -4.42
CA PRO A 12 -0.76 18.66 -4.73
C PRO A 12 -0.18 17.27 -4.47
N ILE A 13 1.04 16.99 -4.95
CA ILE A 13 1.69 15.67 -4.80
C ILE A 13 1.92 15.34 -3.32
N LYS A 14 2.38 16.31 -2.53
CA LYS A 14 2.61 16.13 -1.09
C LYS A 14 1.33 15.81 -0.34
N TRP A 15 0.22 16.49 -0.64
CA TRP A 15 -1.09 16.18 -0.05
C TRP A 15 -1.58 14.80 -0.45
N TRP A 16 -1.42 14.41 -1.71
CA TRP A 16 -1.76 13.05 -2.17
C TRP A 16 -0.92 11.98 -1.46
N MET A 17 0.38 12.21 -1.23
CA MET A 17 1.21 11.29 -0.46
C MET A 17 0.74 11.15 0.99
N TYR A 18 0.30 12.23 1.65
CA TYR A 18 -0.28 12.11 3.00
C TYR A 18 -1.60 11.35 3.01
N ILE A 19 -2.47 11.60 2.04
CA ILE A 19 -3.73 10.86 1.88
C ILE A 19 -3.42 9.36 1.71
N VAL A 20 -2.49 9.01 0.82
CA VAL A 20 -2.06 7.62 0.60
C VAL A 20 -1.45 7.02 1.85
N ALA A 21 -0.61 7.76 2.58
CA ALA A 21 -0.06 7.29 3.85
C ALA A 21 -1.16 7.00 4.88
N THR A 22 -2.19 7.86 4.99
CA THR A 22 -3.35 7.60 5.85
C THR A 22 -4.09 6.35 5.41
N LEU A 23 -4.31 6.17 4.11
CA LEU A 23 -4.96 4.97 3.57
C LEU A 23 -4.12 3.71 3.86
N PHE A 24 -2.79 3.79 3.79
CA PHE A 24 -1.91 2.69 4.20
C PHE A 24 -2.01 2.36 5.69
N ILE A 25 -2.11 3.36 6.56
CA ILE A 25 -2.32 3.10 8.00
C ILE A 25 -3.66 2.40 8.22
N LEU A 26 -4.74 2.88 7.58
CA LEU A 26 -6.07 2.30 7.70
C LEU A 26 -6.12 0.87 7.13
N SER A 27 -5.54 0.65 5.96
CA SER A 27 -5.42 -0.68 5.35
C SER A 27 -4.56 -1.60 6.20
N GLY A 28 -3.44 -1.12 6.73
CA GLY A 28 -2.55 -1.88 7.61
C GLY A 28 -3.24 -2.32 8.90
N ALA A 29 -3.91 -1.40 9.58
CA ALA A 29 -4.70 -1.69 10.77
C ALA A 29 -5.82 -2.68 10.46
N GLY A 30 -6.55 -2.49 9.37
CA GLY A 30 -7.59 -3.40 8.90
C GLY A 30 -7.06 -4.81 8.61
N SER A 31 -5.90 -4.93 7.96
CA SER A 31 -5.25 -6.22 7.70
C SER A 31 -4.82 -6.91 9.01
N VAL A 32 -4.22 -6.19 9.95
CA VAL A 32 -3.86 -6.73 11.28
C VAL A 32 -5.11 -7.21 12.03
N SER A 33 -6.19 -6.43 12.06
CA SER A 33 -7.46 -6.86 12.68
C SER A 33 -8.04 -8.08 11.99
N SER A 34 -7.99 -8.13 10.66
CA SER A 34 -8.49 -9.27 9.88
C SER A 34 -7.67 -10.55 10.09
N ALA A 35 -6.39 -10.44 10.48
CA ALA A 35 -5.54 -11.59 10.80
C ALA A 35 -6.07 -12.37 12.00
N LEU A 36 -6.74 -11.71 12.96
CA LEU A 36 -7.37 -12.40 14.11
C LEU A 36 -8.63 -13.17 13.68
N ALA A 37 -9.33 -12.70 12.65
CA ALA A 37 -10.57 -13.27 12.14
C ALA A 37 -10.36 -14.27 10.97
N ALA A 38 -9.13 -14.46 10.51
CA ALA A 38 -8.83 -15.23 9.31
C ALA A 38 -9.01 -16.75 9.51
N PRO A 39 -9.43 -17.48 8.45
CA PRO A 39 -9.88 -18.88 8.54
C PRO A 39 -8.74 -19.88 8.68
N SER A 40 -7.55 -19.61 8.12
CA SER A 40 -6.41 -20.52 8.14
C SER A 40 -5.15 -19.83 8.67
N GLN A 41 -4.27 -20.57 9.35
CA GLN A 41 -3.02 -20.04 9.90
C GLN A 41 -2.15 -19.36 8.83
N GLY A 42 -2.15 -19.88 7.59
CA GLY A 42 -1.47 -19.26 6.45
C GLY A 42 -2.02 -17.88 6.11
N VAL A 43 -3.35 -17.72 6.04
CA VAL A 43 -3.99 -16.40 5.79
C VAL A 43 -3.79 -15.46 6.97
N ARG A 44 -3.79 -15.95 8.21
CA ARG A 44 -3.50 -15.13 9.41
C ARG A 44 -2.10 -14.53 9.35
N ILE A 45 -1.08 -15.36 9.10
CA ILE A 45 0.32 -14.90 9.00
C ILE A 45 0.47 -13.93 7.84
N ASN A 46 -0.14 -14.23 6.67
CA ASN A 46 -0.08 -13.34 5.52
C ASN A 46 -0.69 -11.98 5.83
N ASN A 47 -1.90 -11.94 6.41
CA ASN A 47 -2.57 -10.69 6.77
C ASN A 47 -1.80 -9.89 7.82
N LEU A 48 -1.12 -10.56 8.76
CA LEU A 48 -0.29 -9.88 9.78
C LEU A 48 0.95 -9.24 9.16
N ILE A 49 1.71 -10.00 8.37
CA ILE A 49 2.90 -9.49 7.66
C ILE A 49 2.49 -8.34 6.73
N TYR A 50 1.39 -8.54 6.02
CA TYR A 50 0.86 -7.55 5.08
C TYR A 50 0.43 -6.27 5.78
N GLY A 51 -0.25 -6.37 6.92
CA GLY A 51 -0.64 -5.22 7.72
C GLY A 51 0.54 -4.44 8.28
N VAL A 52 1.59 -5.13 8.76
CA VAL A 52 2.83 -4.49 9.22
C VAL A 52 3.55 -3.79 8.06
N ALA A 53 3.63 -4.44 6.90
CA ALA A 53 4.25 -3.85 5.71
C ALA A 53 3.55 -2.55 5.29
N PHE A 54 2.22 -2.47 5.41
CA PHE A 54 1.46 -1.25 5.14
C PHE A 54 1.83 -0.11 6.09
N ILE A 55 1.92 -0.39 7.39
CA ILE A 55 2.29 0.61 8.40
C ILE A 55 3.72 1.12 8.15
N VAL A 56 4.66 0.21 7.86
CA VAL A 56 6.05 0.57 7.53
C VAL A 56 6.10 1.44 6.26
N THR A 57 5.34 1.08 5.23
CA THR A 57 5.27 1.86 3.98
C THR A 57 4.67 3.24 4.21
N ALA A 58 3.66 3.38 5.08
CA ALA A 58 3.11 4.66 5.48
C ALA A 58 4.16 5.56 6.15
N ILE A 59 5.01 5.01 7.02
CA ILE A 59 6.10 5.75 7.66
C ILE A 59 7.07 6.30 6.61
N PHE A 60 7.49 5.48 5.64
CA PHE A 60 8.35 5.93 4.55
C PHE A 60 7.67 6.98 3.67
N THR A 61 6.37 6.83 3.41
CA THR A 61 5.58 7.79 2.62
C THR A 61 5.54 9.15 3.32
N ILE A 62 5.27 9.18 4.64
CA ILE A 62 5.27 10.42 5.46
C ILE A 62 6.67 11.02 5.51
N GLY A 63 7.71 10.20 5.68
CA GLY A 63 9.11 10.63 5.69
C GLY A 63 9.51 11.28 4.36
N ALA A 64 9.18 10.65 3.24
CA ALA A 64 9.42 11.19 1.90
C ALA A 64 8.66 12.50 1.66
N ALA A 65 7.37 12.56 2.01
CA ALA A 65 6.54 13.75 1.84
C ALA A 65 6.99 14.94 2.72
N SER A 66 7.44 14.66 3.94
CA SER A 66 7.85 15.71 4.90
C SER A 66 9.23 16.28 4.60
N THR A 67 10.18 15.44 4.17
CA THR A 67 11.58 15.85 3.99
C THR A 67 11.92 16.32 2.57
N GLU A 68 11.07 16.00 1.57
CA GLU A 68 11.36 16.24 0.14
C GLU A 68 12.71 15.64 -0.31
N LYS A 69 13.20 14.60 0.38
CA LYS A 69 14.46 13.94 0.04
C LYS A 69 14.20 12.70 -0.80
N SER A 70 14.79 12.65 -2.00
CA SER A 70 14.78 11.49 -2.90
C SER A 70 15.32 10.21 -2.24
N MET A 71 16.21 10.34 -1.24
CA MET A 71 16.76 9.22 -0.49
C MET A 71 15.72 8.41 0.29
N LEU A 72 14.59 9.01 0.70
CA LEU A 72 13.49 8.30 1.37
C LEU A 72 12.44 7.76 0.39
N LEU A 73 12.48 8.19 -0.88
CA LEU A 73 11.60 7.68 -1.94
C LEU A 73 12.02 6.30 -2.44
N ILE A 74 13.32 6.00 -2.48
CA ILE A 74 13.82 4.67 -2.86
C ILE A 74 13.29 3.57 -1.92
N PRO A 75 13.46 3.65 -0.58
CA PRO A 75 12.92 2.64 0.32
C PRO A 75 11.38 2.59 0.30
N TYR A 76 10.72 3.72 0.07
CA TYR A 76 9.27 3.76 -0.16
C TYR A 76 8.86 2.95 -1.40
N LEU A 77 9.49 3.19 -2.56
CA LEU A 77 9.20 2.47 -3.81
C LEU A 77 9.46 0.96 -3.68
N ILE A 78 10.54 0.58 -2.98
CA ILE A 78 10.82 -0.83 -2.68
C ILE A 78 9.71 -1.43 -1.82
N ALA A 79 9.26 -0.71 -0.78
CA ALA A 79 8.19 -1.16 0.10
C ALA A 79 6.85 -1.33 -0.66
N GLU A 80 6.54 -0.43 -1.59
CA GLU A 80 5.36 -0.55 -2.48
C GLU A 80 5.43 -1.81 -3.34
N VAL A 81 6.55 -2.06 -4.02
CA VAL A 81 6.72 -3.26 -4.86
C VAL A 81 6.57 -4.55 -4.02
N LEU A 82 7.14 -4.57 -2.81
CA LEU A 82 6.99 -5.69 -1.90
C LEU A 82 5.53 -5.87 -1.46
N LEU A 83 4.85 -4.78 -1.10
CA LEU A 83 3.43 -4.82 -0.74
C LEU A 83 2.58 -5.36 -1.89
N LEU A 84 2.84 -4.95 -3.13
CA LEU A 84 2.13 -5.50 -4.30
C LEU A 84 2.30 -7.03 -4.39
N ALA A 85 3.54 -7.51 -4.21
CA ALA A 85 3.83 -8.95 -4.24
C ALA A 85 3.09 -9.72 -3.12
N PHE A 86 3.03 -9.16 -1.91
CA PHE A 86 2.28 -9.76 -0.80
C PHE A 86 0.76 -9.72 -1.03
N ALA A 87 0.23 -8.63 -1.61
CA ALA A 87 -1.18 -8.50 -1.93
C ALA A 87 -1.63 -9.57 -2.93
N VAL A 88 -0.86 -9.72 -4.02
CA VAL A 88 -1.13 -10.71 -5.06
C VAL A 88 -0.98 -12.12 -4.52
N SER A 89 0.06 -12.39 -3.72
CA SER A 89 0.25 -13.69 -3.09
C SER A 89 -0.89 -14.06 -2.14
N GLY A 90 -1.35 -13.11 -1.31
CA GLY A 90 -2.49 -13.29 -0.42
C GLY A 90 -3.79 -13.58 -1.17
N LEU A 91 -4.05 -12.84 -2.25
CA LEU A 91 -5.20 -13.09 -3.12
C LEU A 91 -5.17 -14.50 -3.71
N ILE A 92 -4.02 -14.96 -4.22
CA ILE A 92 -3.85 -16.32 -4.76
C ILE A 92 -4.13 -17.38 -3.68
N LEU A 93 -3.63 -17.19 -2.46
CA LEU A 93 -3.85 -18.12 -1.35
C LEU A 93 -5.34 -18.25 -1.01
N ILE A 94 -6.06 -17.12 -0.96
CA ILE A 94 -7.48 -17.09 -0.64
C ILE A 94 -8.33 -17.70 -1.76
N LEU A 95 -8.00 -17.42 -3.02
CA LEU A 95 -8.66 -18.04 -4.17
C LEU A 95 -8.45 -19.57 -4.19
N ARG A 96 -7.25 -20.05 -3.86
CA ARG A 96 -6.99 -21.49 -3.70
C ARG A 96 -7.80 -22.11 -2.58
N GLN A 97 -7.97 -21.39 -1.46
CA GLN A 97 -8.78 -21.85 -0.34
C GLN A 97 -10.27 -21.95 -0.73
N LEU A 98 -10.80 -20.95 -1.44
CA LEU A 98 -12.17 -20.98 -1.98
C LEU A 98 -12.46 -22.20 -2.86
N ILE A 99 -11.56 -22.52 -3.79
CA ILE A 99 -11.72 -23.64 -4.72
C ILE A 99 -11.73 -24.97 -3.97
N ARG A 100 -10.96 -25.10 -2.88
CA ARG A 100 -10.87 -26.34 -2.08
C ARG A 100 -12.01 -26.51 -1.07
N GLU A 101 -12.47 -25.43 -0.44
CA GLU A 101 -13.35 -25.51 0.74
C GLU A 101 -14.82 -25.14 0.44
N GLY A 102 -15.17 -24.89 -0.83
CA GLY A 102 -16.47 -24.42 -1.36
C GLY A 102 -17.75 -24.86 -0.63
N LYS A 103 -18.00 -24.29 0.55
CA LYS A 103 -19.25 -24.33 1.31
C LYS A 103 -19.83 -22.92 1.35
N GLU A 104 -21.12 -22.79 1.07
CA GLU A 104 -21.82 -21.50 0.89
C GLU A 104 -21.65 -20.50 2.04
N ASN A 105 -21.58 -20.96 3.30
CA ASN A 105 -21.44 -20.07 4.46
C ASN A 105 -20.05 -19.44 4.61
N GLU A 106 -19.01 -20.02 4.02
CA GLU A 106 -17.65 -19.46 4.03
C GLU A 106 -17.43 -18.46 2.90
N MET A 107 -18.21 -18.56 1.80
CA MET A 107 -18.08 -17.66 0.66
C MET A 107 -18.32 -16.19 1.00
N LYS A 108 -19.24 -15.86 1.93
CA LYS A 108 -19.45 -14.46 2.36
C LYS A 108 -18.24 -13.86 3.06
N LYS A 109 -17.58 -14.63 3.94
CA LYS A 109 -16.36 -14.18 4.64
C LYS A 109 -15.23 -14.01 3.64
N VAL A 110 -15.06 -14.98 2.75
CA VAL A 110 -13.97 -14.93 1.78
C VAL A 110 -14.14 -13.81 0.75
N ASN A 111 -15.37 -13.50 0.33
CA ASN A 111 -15.62 -12.37 -0.56
C ASN A 111 -15.14 -11.03 0.05
N SER A 112 -15.33 -10.84 1.36
CA SER A 112 -14.81 -9.68 2.08
C SER A 112 -13.28 -9.59 2.04
N PHE A 113 -12.59 -10.73 2.20
CA PHE A 113 -11.14 -10.77 2.06
C PHE A 113 -10.69 -10.46 0.62
N VAL A 114 -11.32 -11.06 -0.39
CA VAL A 114 -11.01 -10.81 -1.81
C VAL A 114 -11.14 -9.32 -2.14
N VAL A 115 -12.25 -8.69 -1.73
CA VAL A 115 -12.44 -7.24 -1.91
C VAL A 115 -11.34 -6.44 -1.21
N GLY A 116 -10.97 -6.82 0.02
CA GLY A 116 -9.86 -6.20 0.74
C GLY A 116 -8.54 -6.24 -0.04
N TYR A 117 -8.15 -7.41 -0.56
CA TYR A 117 -6.94 -7.56 -1.36
C TYR A 117 -6.99 -6.77 -2.67
N VAL A 118 -8.13 -6.72 -3.35
CA VAL A 118 -8.30 -5.91 -4.58
C VAL A 118 -8.13 -4.42 -4.29
N ILE A 119 -8.78 -3.90 -3.23
CA ILE A 119 -8.62 -2.50 -2.82
C ILE A 119 -7.16 -2.21 -2.49
N SER A 120 -6.49 -3.12 -1.78
CA SER A 120 -5.08 -2.95 -1.44
C SER A 120 -4.16 -2.94 -2.67
N ILE A 121 -4.42 -3.76 -3.70
CA ILE A 121 -3.67 -3.72 -4.97
C ILE A 121 -3.86 -2.37 -5.66
N ILE A 122 -5.10 -1.87 -5.75
CA ILE A 122 -5.40 -0.57 -6.37
C ILE A 122 -4.67 0.55 -5.62
N LEU A 123 -4.74 0.55 -4.29
CA LEU A 123 -4.08 1.54 -3.45
C LEU A 123 -2.55 1.51 -3.64
N ASN A 124 -1.98 0.31 -3.74
CA ASN A 124 -0.55 0.13 -3.95
C ASN A 124 -0.08 0.64 -5.31
N VAL A 125 -0.81 0.34 -6.39
CA VAL A 125 -0.52 0.86 -7.73
C VAL A 125 -0.61 2.39 -7.75
N PHE A 126 -1.60 2.96 -7.07
CA PHE A 126 -1.74 4.41 -6.95
C PHE A 126 -0.60 5.04 -6.16
N GLY A 127 -0.18 4.43 -5.04
CA GLY A 127 1.00 4.86 -4.28
C GLY A 127 2.27 4.81 -5.12
N LEU A 128 2.52 3.69 -5.80
CA LEU A 128 3.67 3.53 -6.70
C LEU A 128 3.72 4.63 -7.78
N PHE A 129 2.57 4.97 -8.39
CA PHE A 129 2.47 6.06 -9.35
C PHE A 129 2.88 7.41 -8.74
N LEU A 130 2.33 7.75 -7.57
CA LEU A 130 2.70 8.98 -6.86
C LEU A 130 4.17 9.01 -6.46
N GLY A 131 4.73 7.87 -6.06
CA GLY A 131 6.15 7.72 -5.77
C GLY A 131 7.04 8.01 -6.97
N ILE A 132 6.69 7.45 -8.13
CA ILE A 132 7.44 7.68 -9.38
C ILE A 132 7.37 9.15 -9.80
N GLU A 133 6.18 9.75 -9.75
CA GLU A 133 6.01 11.18 -10.09
C GLU A 133 6.76 12.09 -9.11
N CYS A 134 6.71 11.79 -7.81
CA CYS A 134 7.49 12.52 -6.80
C CYS A 134 9.00 12.35 -7.01
N PHE A 135 9.47 11.15 -7.37
CA PHE A 135 10.88 10.91 -7.69
C PHE A 135 11.33 11.71 -8.91
N ARG A 136 10.57 11.66 -10.02
CA ARG A 136 10.84 12.44 -11.24
C ARG A 136 10.91 13.93 -10.95
N TYR A 137 9.98 14.43 -10.14
CA TYR A 137 9.95 15.82 -9.73
C TYR A 137 11.19 16.21 -8.92
N LEU A 138 11.58 15.43 -7.91
CA LEU A 138 12.75 15.74 -7.09
C LEU A 138 14.06 15.61 -7.87
N GLN A 139 14.12 14.75 -8.87
CA GLN A 139 15.25 14.68 -9.79
C GLN A 139 15.34 15.97 -10.62
N ALA A 140 14.25 16.40 -11.25
CA ALA A 140 14.19 17.64 -12.03
C ALA A 140 14.44 18.92 -11.23
N LYS A 141 14.26 18.91 -9.90
CA LYS A 141 14.55 20.03 -9.00
C LYS A 141 16.03 20.11 -8.59
N ASN A 142 16.74 18.98 -8.58
CA ASN A 142 18.13 18.89 -8.11
C ASN A 142 19.16 18.91 -9.25
N ASP A 143 18.74 18.67 -10.49
CA ASP A 143 19.51 18.90 -11.72
C ASP A 143 19.39 20.36 -12.21
#